data_AF-A0A954M7H0-F1
#
_entry.id   AF-A0A954M7H0-F1
#
_cell.length_a   1.000
_cell.length_b   1.000
_cell.length_c   1.000
_cell.angle_alpha   90.00
_cell.angle_beta   90.00
_cell.angle_gamma   90.00
#
_symmetry.space_group_name_H-M   'P 1'
#
loop_
_entity.id
_entity.type
_entity.pdbx_description
1 polymer ?
#
loop_
_entity_poly.entity_id
_entity_poly.type
_entity_poly.pdbx_seq_one_letter_code
_entity_poly.pdbx_strand_id
1 'polypeptide(L)'
;MTRITPLLTWSCSFLMLLSTVAVGADVLAPASERFASPEATDEVDFQKHLSPLLGKMGCNGRSCHGSFQGRGGFQLSLFGYDFKMDHERLMERIDTETPADSYAITKGTLIEPHEGGKRMEVGSWEYNLFLNWVKQGAKPVEGERAQLARLE
;
A
#
# COMPACT_ATOMS: atom_id res chain seq x y z
N MET A 1 7.92 70.62 54.26
CA MET A 1 8.82 69.94 53.30
C MET A 1 8.38 68.50 53.18
N THR A 2 7.47 68.19 52.26
CA THR A 2 6.90 66.86 52.05
C THR A 2 7.26 66.39 50.65
N ARG A 3 8.02 65.28 50.56
CA ARG A 3 8.48 64.69 49.29
C ARG A 3 7.37 63.82 48.70
N ILE A 4 7.06 64.03 47.42
CA ILE A 4 6.17 63.20 46.61
C ILE A 4 7.06 62.30 45.75
N THR A 5 6.87 60.98 45.82
CA THR A 5 7.49 59.99 44.94
C THR A 5 6.50 59.53 43.86
N PRO A 6 6.89 59.39 42.58
CA PRO A 6 6.00 58.89 41.55
C PRO A 6 6.07 57.35 41.45
N LEU A 7 4.90 56.73 41.30
CA LEU A 7 4.76 55.30 41.01
C LEU A 7 4.99 55.07 39.51
N LEU A 8 6.01 54.27 39.19
CA LEU A 8 6.37 53.87 37.83
C LEU A 8 5.57 52.61 37.47
N THR A 9 4.57 52.71 36.60
CA THR A 9 3.80 51.56 36.12
C THR A 9 4.56 50.85 35.01
N TRP A 10 5.05 49.64 35.30
CA TRP A 10 5.66 48.76 34.31
C TRP A 10 4.56 48.08 33.47
N SER A 11 4.51 48.40 32.19
CA SER A 11 3.65 47.73 31.22
C SER A 11 4.38 46.47 30.71
N CYS A 12 3.94 45.29 31.17
CA CYS A 12 4.39 44.01 30.63
C CYS A 12 3.72 43.76 29.27
N SER A 13 4.44 44.03 28.17
CA SER A 13 4.06 43.55 26.85
C SER A 13 4.20 42.02 26.80
N PHE A 14 3.08 41.32 26.80
CA PHE A 14 3.03 39.86 26.67
C PHE A 14 3.12 39.48 25.18
N LEU A 15 4.30 39.05 24.73
CA LEU A 15 4.51 38.56 23.37
C LEU A 15 3.86 37.15 23.27
N MET A 16 2.68 37.04 22.67
CA MET A 16 2.07 35.75 22.36
C MET A 16 2.86 35.05 21.25
N LEU A 17 3.67 34.07 21.64
CA LEU A 17 4.27 33.10 20.72
C LEU A 17 3.16 32.18 20.17
N LEU A 18 2.83 32.31 18.89
CA LEU A 18 2.01 31.34 18.18
C LEU A 18 2.85 30.06 17.96
N SER A 19 2.62 29.04 18.80
CA SER A 19 3.16 27.70 18.57
C SER A 19 2.45 27.05 17.39
N THR A 20 3.17 26.82 16.30
CA THR A 20 2.71 25.94 15.21
C THR A 20 2.71 24.52 15.72
N VAL A 21 1.52 23.94 15.90
CA VAL A 21 1.38 22.50 16.20
C VAL A 21 1.69 21.75 14.91
N ALA A 22 2.80 20.99 14.91
CA ALA A 22 3.07 20.04 13.85
C ALA A 22 2.02 18.92 13.93
N VAL A 23 1.19 18.78 12.90
CA VAL A 23 0.27 17.65 12.76
C VAL A 23 1.14 16.43 12.42
N GLY A 24 1.28 15.51 13.37
CA GLY A 24 1.96 14.24 13.13
C GLY A 24 1.22 13.47 12.02
N ALA A 25 1.95 12.81 11.13
CA ALA A 25 1.36 11.94 10.13
C ALA A 25 0.50 10.88 10.83
N ASP A 26 -0.81 10.87 10.56
CA ASP A 26 -1.71 9.86 11.12
C ASP A 26 -1.21 8.47 10.73
N VAL A 27 -1.02 7.61 11.74
CA VAL A 27 -0.66 6.21 11.52
C VAL A 27 -1.83 5.55 10.80
N LEU A 28 -1.61 5.12 9.55
CA LEU A 28 -2.63 4.43 8.77
C LEU A 28 -3.04 3.13 9.46
N ALA A 29 -4.34 2.85 9.49
CA ALA A 29 -4.87 1.58 9.96
C ALA A 29 -4.30 0.40 9.14
N PRO A 30 -4.27 -0.83 9.69
CA PRO A 30 -3.81 -2.00 8.97
C PRO A 30 -4.58 -2.24 7.67
N ALA A 31 -3.91 -2.80 6.66
CA ALA A 31 -4.53 -3.13 5.37
C ALA A 31 -5.76 -4.04 5.52
N SER A 32 -5.77 -4.93 6.52
CA SER A 32 -6.91 -5.82 6.78
C SER A 32 -8.18 -5.09 7.20
N GLU A 33 -8.06 -3.91 7.81
CA GLU A 33 -9.19 -3.07 8.18
C GLU A 33 -9.59 -2.16 7.03
N ARG A 34 -8.60 -1.51 6.40
CA ARG A 34 -8.82 -0.60 5.27
C ARG A 34 -9.49 -1.28 4.07
N PHE A 35 -9.13 -2.53 3.80
CA PHE A 35 -9.66 -3.32 2.67
C PHE A 35 -10.65 -4.41 3.11
N ALA A 36 -11.27 -4.29 4.29
CA ALA A 36 -12.26 -5.26 4.77
C ALA A 36 -13.51 -5.35 3.86
N SER A 37 -13.76 -4.32 3.04
CA SER A 37 -14.91 -4.23 2.12
C SER A 37 -14.45 -4.07 0.66
N PRO A 38 -15.18 -4.61 -0.32
CA PRO A 38 -14.91 -4.39 -1.75
C PRO A 38 -15.11 -2.93 -2.20
N GLU A 39 -15.75 -2.11 -1.37
CA GLU A 39 -16.00 -0.68 -1.60
C GLU A 39 -14.93 0.23 -0.97
N ALA A 40 -13.81 -0.33 -0.52
CA ALA A 40 -12.69 0.46 0.00
C ALA A 40 -12.18 1.46 -1.04
N THR A 41 -12.11 2.74 -0.66
CA THR A 41 -11.71 3.84 -1.56
C THR A 41 -10.23 4.21 -1.46
N ASP A 42 -9.52 3.59 -0.52
CA ASP A 42 -8.08 3.77 -0.32
C ASP A 42 -7.29 3.47 -1.60
N GLU A 43 -6.31 4.32 -1.92
CA GLU A 43 -5.41 4.07 -3.05
C GLU A 43 -4.54 2.83 -2.81
N VAL A 44 -4.52 1.95 -3.80
CA VAL A 44 -3.69 0.74 -3.79
C VAL A 44 -2.47 0.95 -4.69
N ASP A 45 -1.36 1.30 -4.06
CA ASP A 45 -0.03 1.31 -4.68
C ASP A 45 0.53 -0.13 -4.88
N PHE A 46 1.05 -0.43 -6.08
CA PHE A 46 1.57 -1.76 -6.41
C PHE A 46 2.74 -2.17 -5.52
N GLN A 47 3.70 -1.28 -5.29
CA GLN A 47 4.90 -1.56 -4.51
C GLN A 47 4.58 -1.64 -3.02
N LYS A 48 3.76 -0.72 -2.50
CA LYS A 48 3.48 -0.61 -1.05
C LYS A 48 2.45 -1.62 -0.57
N HIS A 49 1.52 -2.06 -1.42
CA HIS A 49 0.40 -2.90 -1.03
C HIS A 49 0.38 -4.23 -1.77
N LEU A 50 0.36 -4.22 -3.11
CA LEU A 50 0.09 -5.44 -3.87
C LEU A 50 1.29 -6.41 -3.87
N SER A 51 2.51 -5.94 -4.11
CA SER A 51 3.71 -6.79 -4.11
C SER A 51 3.93 -7.50 -2.75
N PRO A 52 3.84 -6.80 -1.60
CA PRO A 52 3.85 -7.45 -0.29
C PRO A 52 2.70 -8.46 -0.10
N LEU A 53 1.50 -8.15 -0.60
CA LEU A 53 0.36 -9.07 -0.55
C LEU A 53 0.65 -10.36 -1.36
N LEU A 54 1.23 -10.25 -2.56
CA LEU A 54 1.64 -11.42 -3.36
C LEU A 54 2.66 -12.29 -2.61
N GLY A 55 3.53 -11.66 -1.82
CA GLY A 55 4.43 -12.35 -0.88
C GLY A 55 3.69 -13.07 0.24
N LYS A 56 2.77 -12.39 0.91
CA LYS A 56 1.94 -12.95 1.98
C LYS A 56 1.15 -14.19 1.51
N MET A 57 0.62 -14.16 0.29
CA MET A 57 -0.12 -15.27 -0.31
C MET A 57 0.80 -16.38 -0.89
N GLY A 58 2.11 -16.15 -0.93
CA GLY A 58 3.11 -17.09 -1.44
C GLY A 58 3.20 -17.17 -2.97
N CYS A 59 2.60 -16.21 -3.70
CA CYS A 59 2.59 -16.18 -5.16
C CYS A 59 4.00 -16.01 -5.73
N ASN A 60 4.76 -15.03 -5.22
CA ASN A 60 6.13 -14.72 -5.64
C ASN A 60 7.21 -15.51 -4.86
N GLY A 61 6.82 -16.64 -4.25
CA GLY A 61 7.74 -17.53 -3.53
C GLY A 61 8.52 -18.48 -4.44
N ARG A 62 9.64 -19.01 -3.94
CA ARG A 62 10.53 -19.95 -4.65
C ARG A 62 9.84 -21.20 -5.19
N SER A 63 8.77 -21.69 -4.55
CA SER A 63 8.06 -22.89 -4.98
C SER A 63 7.13 -22.65 -6.18
N CYS A 64 6.74 -21.40 -6.42
CA CYS A 64 5.68 -21.00 -7.35
C CYS A 64 6.21 -20.01 -8.40
N HIS A 65 5.57 -18.85 -8.55
CA HIS A 65 5.87 -17.89 -9.62
C HIS A 65 7.16 -17.11 -9.38
N GLY A 66 7.65 -17.04 -8.13
CA GLY A 66 8.95 -16.47 -7.80
C GLY A 66 10.15 -17.35 -8.13
N SER A 67 9.93 -18.56 -8.64
CA SER A 67 11.02 -19.42 -9.09
C SER A 67 11.66 -18.90 -10.39
N PHE A 68 12.90 -19.29 -10.67
CA PHE A 68 13.57 -18.91 -11.92
C PHE A 68 12.82 -19.37 -13.18
N GLN A 69 12.05 -20.47 -13.08
CA GLN A 69 11.27 -20.98 -14.20
C GLN A 69 9.83 -20.45 -14.22
N GLY A 70 9.35 -19.83 -13.14
CA GLY A 70 7.94 -19.55 -12.92
C GLY A 70 7.08 -20.83 -12.86
N ARG A 71 5.77 -20.67 -13.07
CA ARG A 71 4.80 -21.78 -13.21
C ARG A 71 3.71 -21.39 -14.21
N GLY A 72 3.27 -22.32 -15.06
CA GLY A 72 2.16 -22.08 -15.99
C GLY A 72 2.39 -20.88 -16.93
N GLY A 73 3.63 -20.67 -17.39
CA GLY A 73 3.99 -19.51 -18.21
C GLY A 73 3.95 -18.16 -17.46
N PHE A 74 3.85 -18.17 -16.13
CA PHE A 74 3.87 -16.99 -15.28
C PHE A 74 5.11 -16.97 -14.39
N GLN A 75 5.84 -15.87 -14.44
CA GLN A 75 6.96 -15.61 -13.53
C GLN A 75 6.83 -14.23 -12.91
N LEU A 76 7.07 -14.20 -11.60
CA LEU A 76 7.33 -13.03 -10.80
C LEU A 76 8.77 -13.10 -10.31
N SER A 77 9.32 -11.96 -9.92
CA SER A 77 10.58 -11.81 -9.23
C SER A 77 10.51 -12.49 -7.86
N LEU A 78 11.59 -13.12 -7.44
CA LEU A 78 11.64 -13.85 -6.17
C LEU A 78 11.43 -12.86 -5.00
N PHE A 79 10.35 -13.04 -4.24
CA PHE A 79 9.95 -12.16 -3.13
C PHE A 79 9.72 -10.69 -3.52
N GLY A 80 9.45 -10.39 -4.79
CA GLY A 80 9.05 -9.06 -5.20
C GLY A 80 10.20 -8.05 -5.32
N TYR A 81 11.42 -8.49 -5.63
CA TYR A 81 12.58 -7.60 -5.72
C TYR A 81 12.56 -6.66 -6.95
N ASP A 82 11.84 -7.05 -8.02
CA ASP A 82 11.73 -6.28 -9.26
C ASP A 82 10.26 -5.89 -9.52
N PHE A 83 9.83 -4.79 -8.90
CA PHE A 83 8.46 -4.30 -9.00
C PHE A 83 8.03 -3.98 -10.43
N LYS A 84 8.96 -3.50 -11.28
CA LYS A 84 8.64 -3.15 -12.67
C LYS A 84 8.34 -4.43 -13.46
N MET A 85 9.22 -5.41 -13.38
CA MET A 85 9.01 -6.70 -14.05
C MET A 85 7.74 -7.39 -13.53
N ASP A 86 7.51 -7.38 -12.22
CA ASP A 86 6.33 -8.00 -11.61
C ASP A 86 5.03 -7.36 -12.07
N HIS A 87 5.00 -6.03 -12.14
CA HIS A 87 3.86 -5.29 -12.65
C HIS A 87 3.58 -5.66 -14.11
N GLU A 88 4.59 -5.59 -14.98
CA GLU A 88 4.47 -5.91 -16.41
C GLU A 88 3.96 -7.33 -16.63
N ARG A 89 4.49 -8.32 -15.91
CA ARG A 89 4.06 -9.73 -16.00
C ARG A 89 2.69 -9.99 -15.40
N LEU A 90 2.31 -9.23 -14.36
CA LEU A 90 0.98 -9.36 -13.77
C LEU A 90 -0.08 -8.79 -14.72
N MET A 91 0.21 -7.65 -15.38
CA MET A 91 -0.72 -6.99 -16.31
C MET A 91 -1.19 -7.88 -17.46
N GLU A 92 -0.37 -8.84 -17.91
CA GLU A 92 -0.78 -9.85 -18.91
C GLU A 92 -1.94 -10.76 -18.43
N ARG A 93 -2.30 -10.72 -17.14
CA ARG A 93 -3.33 -11.53 -16.47
C ARG A 93 -4.43 -10.69 -15.83
N ILE A 94 -4.43 -9.38 -16.07
CA ILE A 94 -5.39 -8.43 -15.53
C ILE A 94 -6.37 -8.02 -16.62
N ASP A 95 -7.64 -8.02 -16.25
CA ASP A 95 -8.71 -7.43 -17.02
C ASP A 95 -9.25 -6.24 -16.24
N THR A 96 -9.01 -5.02 -16.75
CA THR A 96 -9.49 -3.79 -16.11
C THR A 96 -10.95 -3.46 -16.44
N GLU A 97 -11.51 -4.06 -17.49
CA GLU A 97 -12.92 -3.90 -17.86
C GLU A 97 -13.81 -4.78 -16.98
N THR A 98 -13.34 -5.98 -16.66
CA THR A 98 -13.98 -6.93 -15.75
C THR A 98 -13.04 -7.33 -14.59
N PRO A 99 -12.79 -6.41 -13.62
CA PRO A 99 -11.78 -6.62 -12.57
C PRO A 99 -11.84 -7.96 -11.83
N ALA A 100 -13.04 -8.41 -11.45
CA ALA A 100 -13.21 -9.67 -10.71
C ALA A 100 -12.88 -10.92 -11.53
N ASP A 101 -12.93 -10.82 -12.87
CA ASP A 101 -12.69 -11.92 -13.81
C ASP A 101 -11.21 -11.98 -14.24
N SER A 102 -10.38 -11.04 -13.78
CA SER A 102 -8.92 -11.07 -13.98
C SER A 102 -8.36 -12.45 -13.65
N TYR A 103 -7.64 -13.05 -14.61
CA TYR A 103 -7.12 -14.42 -14.49
C TYR A 103 -6.26 -14.63 -13.24
N ALA A 104 -5.48 -13.61 -12.84
CA ALA A 104 -4.71 -13.66 -11.60
C ALA A 104 -5.59 -13.77 -10.34
N ILE A 105 -6.75 -13.10 -10.33
CA ILE A 105 -7.71 -13.14 -9.22
C ILE A 105 -8.43 -14.49 -9.20
N THR A 106 -8.94 -14.96 -10.35
CA THR A 106 -9.69 -16.22 -10.44
C THR A 106 -8.84 -17.45 -10.11
N LYS A 107 -7.54 -17.44 -10.47
CA LYS A 107 -6.58 -18.46 -10.03
C LYS A 107 -6.31 -18.38 -8.52
N GLY A 108 -6.17 -17.17 -7.97
CA GLY A 108 -5.93 -16.97 -6.55
C GLY A 108 -7.12 -17.41 -5.67
N THR A 109 -8.35 -17.25 -6.16
CA THR A 109 -9.59 -17.65 -5.46
C THR A 109 -10.02 -19.09 -5.74
N LEU A 110 -9.32 -19.79 -6.65
CA LEU A 110 -9.64 -21.14 -7.11
C LEU A 110 -11.01 -21.27 -7.82
N ILE A 111 -11.53 -20.16 -8.38
CA ILE A 111 -12.64 -20.21 -9.35
C ILE A 111 -12.15 -20.92 -10.62
N GLU A 112 -10.94 -20.57 -11.04
CA GLU A 112 -10.19 -21.24 -12.09
C GLU A 112 -9.22 -22.25 -11.48
N PRO A 113 -9.06 -23.47 -12.04
CA PRO A 113 -8.14 -24.47 -11.50
C PRO A 113 -6.71 -23.92 -11.38
N HIS A 114 -6.15 -24.00 -10.17
CA HIS A 114 -4.81 -23.52 -9.88
C HIS A 114 -4.04 -24.60 -9.11
N GLU A 115 -2.95 -25.10 -9.70
CA GLU A 115 -2.12 -26.14 -9.09
C GLU A 115 -1.51 -25.71 -7.76
N GLY A 116 -1.28 -24.40 -7.58
CA GLY A 116 -0.85 -23.82 -6.32
C GLY A 116 -1.94 -23.82 -5.24
N GLY A 117 -3.16 -24.28 -5.53
CA GLY A 117 -4.29 -24.25 -4.61
C GLY A 117 -4.86 -22.84 -4.40
N LYS A 118 -5.82 -22.74 -3.49
CA LYS A 118 -6.48 -21.49 -3.12
C LYS A 118 -5.53 -20.60 -2.31
N ARG A 119 -5.45 -19.32 -2.67
CA ARG A 119 -4.56 -18.31 -2.07
C ARG A 119 -5.28 -17.21 -1.31
N MET A 120 -6.54 -16.98 -1.63
CA MET A 120 -7.41 -16.02 -0.95
C MET A 120 -8.88 -16.45 -1.08
N GLU A 121 -9.72 -15.97 -0.17
CA GLU A 121 -11.17 -16.15 -0.21
C GLU A 121 -11.83 -14.99 -0.95
N VAL A 122 -12.89 -15.24 -1.71
CA VAL A 122 -13.68 -14.15 -2.31
C VAL A 122 -14.25 -13.29 -1.19
N GLY A 123 -14.03 -11.98 -1.26
CA GLY A 123 -14.45 -11.01 -0.25
C GLY A 123 -13.52 -10.87 0.95
N SER A 124 -12.42 -11.63 1.04
CA SER A 124 -11.39 -11.36 2.05
C SER A 124 -10.69 -10.03 1.79
N TRP A 125 -10.01 -9.48 2.80
CA TRP A 125 -9.30 -8.21 2.62
C TRP A 125 -8.16 -8.32 1.60
N GLU A 126 -7.52 -9.50 1.45
CA GLU A 126 -6.56 -9.78 0.39
C GLU A 126 -7.20 -9.68 -1.00
N TYR A 127 -8.35 -10.33 -1.18
CA TYR A 127 -9.11 -10.29 -2.41
C TYR A 127 -9.55 -8.86 -2.72
N ASN A 128 -10.10 -8.14 -1.75
CA ASN A 128 -10.56 -6.77 -1.93
C ASN A 128 -9.40 -5.82 -2.25
N LEU A 129 -8.23 -5.98 -1.63
CA LEU A 129 -7.05 -5.16 -1.94
C LEU A 129 -6.62 -5.38 -3.39
N PHE A 130 -6.50 -6.63 -3.84
CA PHE A 130 -6.13 -6.94 -5.22
C PHE A 130 -7.21 -6.45 -6.20
N LEU A 131 -8.49 -6.73 -5.92
CA LEU A 131 -9.60 -6.25 -6.74
C LEU A 131 -9.60 -4.73 -6.87
N ASN A 132 -9.37 -4.00 -5.76
CA ASN A 132 -9.34 -2.54 -5.77
C ASN A 132 -8.15 -1.99 -6.57
N TRP A 133 -6.98 -2.63 -6.52
CA TRP A 133 -5.88 -2.26 -7.41
C TRP A 133 -6.27 -2.35 -8.89
N VAL A 134 -6.96 -3.42 -9.28
CA VAL A 134 -7.44 -3.58 -10.67
C VAL A 134 -8.52 -2.55 -11.00
N LYS A 135 -9.52 -2.36 -10.13
CA LYS A 135 -10.57 -1.33 -10.27
C LYS A 135 -9.99 0.09 -10.41
N GLN A 136 -8.85 0.35 -9.78
CA GLN A 136 -8.12 1.62 -9.85
C GLN A 136 -7.24 1.75 -11.10
N GLY A 137 -7.41 0.86 -12.09
CA GLY A 137 -6.71 0.90 -13.37
C GLY A 137 -5.36 0.20 -13.36
N ALA A 138 -5.06 -0.60 -12.32
CA ALA A 138 -3.82 -1.37 -12.21
C ALA A 138 -2.57 -0.52 -12.46
N LYS A 139 -2.53 0.69 -11.86
CA LYS A 139 -1.53 1.73 -12.14
C LYS A 139 -0.09 1.18 -12.11
N PRO A 140 0.79 1.67 -13.01
CA PRO A 140 2.19 1.29 -13.03
C PRO A 140 2.90 1.64 -11.72
N VAL A 141 4.07 1.06 -11.53
CA VAL A 141 4.97 1.49 -10.45
C VAL A 141 5.45 2.91 -10.78
N GLU A 142 4.92 3.90 -10.05
CA GLU A 142 5.27 5.31 -10.20
C GLU A 142 6.41 5.72 -9.24
N GLY A 143 7.31 6.58 -9.73
CA GLY A 143 8.30 7.30 -8.91
C GLY A 143 9.67 6.61 -8.75
N GLU A 144 10.67 7.41 -8.35
CA GLU A 144 11.93 6.86 -7.81
C GLU A 144 11.60 6.03 -6.56
N ARG A 145 12.20 4.83 -6.44
CA ARG A 145 12.15 4.03 -5.21
C ARG A 145 12.41 4.97 -4.03
N ALA A 146 11.53 4.97 -3.03
CA ALA A 146 11.77 5.70 -1.79
C ALA A 146 13.17 5.34 -1.28
N GLN A 147 14.10 6.30 -1.35
CA GLN A 147 15.46 6.07 -0.91
C GLN A 147 15.47 6.05 0.61
N LEU A 148 15.92 4.93 1.17
CA LEU A 148 16.17 4.84 2.60
C LEU A 148 17.28 5.83 2.94
N ALA A 149 16.92 6.95 3.54
CA ALA A 149 17.87 8.01 3.87
C ALA A 149 18.91 7.55 4.91
N ARG A 150 18.50 6.67 5.84
CA ARG A 150 19.35 6.05 6.86
C ARG A 150 18.62 4.82 7.43
N LEU A 151 19.37 3.81 7.86
CA LEU A 151 18.81 2.63 8.54
C LEU A 151 18.67 2.85 10.05
N GLU A 152 19.60 3.59 10.66
CA GLU A 152 19.52 4.21 12.00
C GLU A 152 20.71 5.15 12.19
#